data_AF-A0A421JU90-F1
#
_entry.id   AF-A0A421JU90-F1
#
_cell.length_a   1.000
_cell.length_b   1.000
_cell.length_c   1.000
_cell.angle_alpha   90.00
_cell.angle_beta   90.00
_cell.angle_gamma   90.00
#
_symmetry.space_group_name_H-M   'P 1'
#
loop_
_entity.id
_entity.type
_entity.pdbx_description
1 polymer ?
#
loop_
_entity_poly.entity_id
_entity_poly.type
_entity_poly.pdbx_seq_one_letter_code
_entity_poly.pdbx_strand_id
1 'polypeptide(L)'
;MSLVFRFGAMAAAHESLINLLPRLPSIRITIGETSPSTTPEIDPRLEELGEHLHNNDGEPPFMIDNGILRAVPKKKMSYRRHRTKLYAPGNKQVQPLHNIVRCSACGRVKRSHFMCMYCFAEIRTFLKGLKRKNGLIEDPVNPQTDLDPTDDRILYPGKVINAHDLQLKKKDYIPKREEPLMFSRENLLHKKKKW
;
A
#
# COMPACT_ATOMS: atom_id res chain seq x y z
N MET A 1 -72.51 7.03 -13.94
CA MET A 1 -72.84 5.67 -14.41
C MET A 1 -71.62 4.77 -14.19
N SER A 2 -71.88 3.52 -13.81
CA SER A 2 -70.97 2.37 -13.55
C SER A 2 -69.83 2.60 -12.53
N LEU A 3 -69.94 2.26 -11.24
CA LEU A 3 -70.13 0.97 -10.54
C LEU A 3 -68.84 0.11 -10.46
N VAL A 4 -68.12 0.12 -9.31
CA VAL A 4 -67.96 -0.92 -8.23
C VAL A 4 -67.19 -2.19 -8.72
N PHE A 5 -66.26 -2.87 -8.03
CA PHE A 5 -66.09 -3.29 -6.63
C PHE A 5 -64.61 -3.64 -6.31
N ARG A 6 -64.22 -3.35 -5.05
CA ARG A 6 -63.19 -4.08 -4.29
C ARG A 6 -63.81 -5.33 -3.66
N PHE A 7 -62.99 -6.35 -3.37
CA PHE A 7 -62.98 -7.32 -2.24
C PHE A 7 -62.36 -8.65 -2.74
N GLY A 8 -61.53 -9.42 -2.02
CA GLY A 8 -61.07 -9.42 -0.63
C GLY A 8 -59.62 -9.94 -0.53
N ALA A 9 -58.85 -9.61 0.49
CA ALA A 9 -58.88 -10.14 1.86
C ALA A 9 -58.44 -11.62 1.96
N MET A 10 -57.28 -11.86 2.58
CA MET A 10 -57.19 -12.72 3.76
C MET A 10 -56.02 -12.24 4.65
N ALA A 11 -56.36 -11.94 5.89
CA ALA A 11 -55.45 -11.59 6.98
C ALA A 11 -54.94 -12.88 7.66
N ALA A 12 -53.65 -12.91 7.99
CA ALA A 12 -53.12 -13.00 9.35
C ALA A 12 -52.87 -14.42 9.87
N ALA A 13 -51.58 -14.78 9.92
CA ALA A 13 -51.05 -15.64 10.97
C ALA A 13 -50.06 -14.79 11.80
N HIS A 14 -50.14 -14.96 13.11
CA HIS A 14 -49.56 -14.09 14.12
C HIS A 14 -48.10 -14.43 14.47
N GLU A 15 -47.62 -13.68 15.47
CA GLU A 15 -46.44 -13.93 16.33
C GLU A 15 -45.10 -13.55 15.71
N SER A 16 -44.48 -12.47 16.17
CA SER A 16 -43.78 -12.27 17.45
C SER A 16 -42.27 -12.40 17.25
N LEU A 17 -41.52 -11.49 17.89
CA LEU A 17 -40.08 -11.61 18.17
C LEU A 17 -39.07 -11.51 17.00
N ILE A 18 -39.07 -10.42 16.21
CA ILE A 18 -37.86 -10.06 15.45
C ILE A 18 -37.61 -8.54 15.45
N ASN A 19 -37.40 -7.97 16.64
CA ASN A 19 -36.90 -6.59 16.82
C ASN A 19 -35.61 -6.58 17.67
N LEU A 20 -34.66 -7.49 17.38
CA LEU A 20 -33.42 -7.62 18.17
C LEU A 20 -32.14 -7.78 17.33
N LEU A 21 -32.14 -7.34 16.08
CA LEU A 21 -30.91 -7.19 15.31
C LEU A 21 -30.88 -5.80 14.64
N PRO A 22 -29.79 -5.02 14.76
CA PRO A 22 -29.64 -3.80 14.00
C PRO A 22 -29.67 -4.19 12.52
N ARG A 23 -30.64 -3.66 11.78
CA ARG A 23 -30.71 -3.82 10.32
C ARG A 23 -29.47 -3.18 9.73
N LEU A 24 -28.46 -4.00 9.44
CA LEU A 24 -27.37 -3.59 8.58
C LEU A 24 -27.99 -3.12 7.26
N PRO A 25 -27.67 -1.91 6.76
CA PRO A 25 -28.14 -1.52 5.44
C PRO A 25 -27.64 -2.58 4.47
N SER A 26 -28.56 -3.24 3.77
CA SER A 26 -28.19 -4.12 2.67
C SER A 26 -27.49 -3.24 1.66
N ILE A 27 -26.15 -3.26 1.66
CA ILE A 27 -25.35 -2.70 0.59
C ILE A 27 -25.65 -3.59 -0.61
N ARG A 28 -26.72 -3.25 -1.34
CA ARG A 28 -26.88 -3.70 -2.71
C ARG A 28 -25.79 -2.96 -3.46
N ILE A 29 -24.65 -3.63 -3.62
CA ILE A 29 -23.73 -3.26 -4.68
C ILE A 29 -24.53 -3.51 -5.95
N THR A 30 -25.16 -2.46 -6.46
CA THR A 30 -25.51 -2.41 -7.87
C THR A 30 -24.16 -2.45 -8.57
N ILE A 31 -23.66 -3.65 -8.84
CA ILE A 31 -22.67 -3.86 -9.88
C ILE A 31 -23.34 -3.23 -11.08
N GLY A 32 -22.81 -2.08 -11.49
CA GLY A 32 -23.45 -1.22 -12.47
C GLY A 32 -23.96 -2.09 -13.60
N GLU A 33 -25.26 -2.04 -13.84
CA GLU A 33 -25.81 -2.46 -15.11
C GLU A 33 -24.97 -1.73 -16.15
N THR A 34 -24.14 -2.49 -16.85
CA THR A 34 -23.46 -2.02 -18.04
C THR A 34 -24.59 -1.63 -18.99
N SER A 35 -24.94 -0.35 -19.01
CA SER A 35 -25.75 0.21 -20.07
C SER A 35 -25.13 -0.27 -21.39
N PRO A 36 -25.87 -1.01 -22.23
CA PRO A 36 -25.35 -1.38 -23.53
C PRO A 36 -25.14 -0.07 -24.30
N SER A 37 -23.93 0.10 -24.81
CA SER A 37 -23.50 1.14 -25.73
C SER A 37 -23.66 2.60 -25.26
N THR A 38 -22.79 3.06 -24.37
CA THR A 38 -22.11 4.32 -24.72
C THR A 38 -21.00 3.89 -25.68
N THR A 39 -21.26 3.96 -26.98
CA THR A 39 -20.16 4.01 -27.95
C THR A 39 -19.16 5.03 -27.41
N PRO A 40 -17.84 4.75 -27.37
CA PRO A 40 -16.91 5.82 -27.06
C PRO A 40 -17.28 6.99 -27.97
N GLU A 41 -17.53 8.18 -27.43
CA GLU A 41 -17.60 9.38 -28.27
C GLU A 41 -16.21 9.49 -28.89
N ILE A 42 -16.08 8.91 -30.08
CA ILE A 42 -14.86 9.00 -30.87
C ILE A 42 -14.86 10.45 -31.34
N ASP A 43 -13.80 11.18 -30.99
CA ASP A 43 -13.66 12.56 -31.46
C ASP A 43 -13.87 12.55 -32.98
N PRO A 44 -14.73 13.41 -33.55
CA PRO A 44 -15.07 13.38 -34.98
C PRO A 44 -13.83 13.51 -35.88
N ARG A 45 -12.77 14.14 -35.35
CA ARG A 45 -11.46 14.22 -35.98
C ARG A 45 -10.77 12.87 -36.16
N LEU A 46 -10.96 11.91 -35.24
CA LEU A 46 -10.38 10.57 -35.36
C LEU A 46 -11.08 9.74 -36.44
N GLU A 47 -12.39 9.94 -36.62
CA GLU A 47 -13.16 9.31 -37.71
C GLU A 47 -12.72 9.85 -39.07
N GLU A 48 -12.65 11.18 -39.23
CA GLU A 48 -12.13 11.84 -40.44
C GLU A 48 -10.72 11.33 -40.81
N LEU A 49 -9.85 11.12 -39.80
CA LEU A 49 -8.51 10.58 -40.01
C LEU A 49 -8.52 9.10 -40.41
N GLY A 50 -9.41 8.31 -39.83
CA GLY A 50 -9.61 6.91 -40.20
C GLY A 50 -10.00 6.77 -41.66
N GLU A 51 -10.93 7.61 -42.13
CA GLU A 51 -11.34 7.67 -43.53
C GLU A 51 -10.18 8.07 -44.46
N HIS A 52 -9.38 9.07 -44.06
CA HIS A 52 -8.23 9.51 -44.85
C HIS A 52 -7.13 8.46 -44.97
N LEU A 53 -6.89 7.66 -43.92
CA LEU A 53 -5.93 6.56 -43.96
C LEU A 53 -6.40 5.42 -44.85
N HIS A 54 -7.70 5.11 -44.81
CA HIS A 54 -8.32 4.09 -45.65
C HIS A 54 -8.23 4.47 -47.14
N ASN A 55 -8.36 5.76 -47.47
CA ASN A 55 -8.33 6.26 -48.84
C ASN A 55 -6.92 6.45 -49.43
N ASN A 56 -5.88 6.57 -48.58
CA ASN A 56 -4.50 6.82 -49.01
C ASN A 56 -3.57 5.61 -48.77
N ASP A 57 -4.09 4.38 -48.88
CA ASP A 57 -3.31 3.13 -48.74
C ASP A 57 -2.48 3.02 -47.44
N GLY A 58 -2.99 3.59 -46.35
CA GLY A 58 -2.34 3.58 -45.03
C GLY A 58 -1.29 4.67 -44.81
N GLU A 59 -1.11 5.59 -45.76
CA GLU A 59 -0.16 6.69 -45.64
C GLU A 59 -0.82 7.91 -44.97
N PRO A 60 -0.37 8.34 -43.77
CA PRO A 60 -1.02 9.42 -43.03
C PRO A 60 -0.83 10.76 -43.75
N PRO A 61 -1.87 11.61 -43.90
CA PRO A 61 -1.68 12.94 -44.46
C PRO A 61 -0.66 13.76 -43.67
N PHE A 62 0.13 14.54 -44.41
CA PHE A 62 1.29 15.32 -43.94
C PHE A 62 1.07 16.16 -42.67
N MET A 63 -0.18 16.54 -42.36
CA MET A 63 -0.54 17.32 -41.17
C MET A 63 -0.69 16.50 -39.88
N ILE A 64 -0.94 15.18 -39.94
CA ILE A 64 -1.14 14.32 -38.75
C ILE A 64 0.16 14.13 -37.98
N ASP A 65 1.26 13.97 -38.74
CA ASP A 65 2.59 13.70 -38.19
C ASP A 65 3.20 14.90 -37.44
N ASN A 66 2.54 16.07 -37.53
CA ASN A 66 2.94 17.31 -36.88
C ASN A 66 2.41 17.50 -35.44
N GLY A 67 1.65 16.54 -34.89
CA GLY A 67 1.39 16.50 -33.43
C GLY A 67 0.02 16.06 -32.95
N ILE A 68 -0.93 15.68 -33.82
CA ILE A 68 -2.26 15.23 -33.37
C ILE A 68 -2.14 13.92 -32.57
N LEU A 69 -1.25 13.00 -33.00
CA LEU A 69 -1.01 11.71 -32.34
C LEU A 69 0.15 11.71 -31.35
N ARG A 70 0.77 12.87 -31.10
CA ARG A 70 1.91 13.00 -30.19
C ARG A 70 1.61 14.07 -29.16
N ALA A 71 1.04 13.67 -28.03
CA ALA A 71 1.02 14.47 -26.79
C ALA A 71 2.45 14.62 -26.22
N VAL A 72 3.36 15.19 -27.01
CA VAL A 72 4.77 15.33 -26.71
C VAL A 72 5.06 16.80 -26.40
N PRO A 73 5.82 17.10 -25.35
CA PRO A 73 6.23 18.47 -25.05
C PRO A 73 6.92 19.13 -26.26
N LYS A 74 6.34 20.22 -26.78
CA LYS A 74 6.88 20.92 -27.97
C LYS A 74 8.32 21.42 -27.80
N LYS A 75 8.74 21.71 -26.55
CA LYS A 75 10.06 22.25 -26.21
C LYS A 75 10.59 21.61 -24.93
N LYS A 76 11.91 21.46 -24.83
CA LYS A 76 12.61 21.08 -23.59
C LYS A 76 12.31 22.11 -22.51
N MET A 77 11.92 21.64 -21.32
CA MET A 77 11.73 22.55 -20.17
C MET A 77 13.07 23.17 -19.78
N SER A 78 13.08 24.48 -19.51
CA SER A 78 14.28 25.15 -18.99
C SER A 78 14.59 24.68 -17.56
N TYR A 79 15.87 24.76 -17.17
CA TYR A 79 16.32 24.43 -15.81
C TYR A 79 15.53 25.18 -14.74
N ARG A 80 15.31 26.49 -14.95
CA ARG A 80 14.48 27.34 -14.07
C ARG A 80 13.05 26.80 -13.94
N ARG A 81 12.38 26.50 -15.05
CA ARG A 81 11.00 26.03 -15.04
C ARG A 81 10.87 24.68 -14.34
N HIS A 82 11.83 23.77 -14.54
CA HIS A 82 11.86 22.49 -13.83
C HIS A 82 12.01 22.68 -12.32
N ARG A 83 12.96 23.52 -11.89
CA ARG A 83 13.19 23.81 -10.46
C ARG A 83 12.02 24.50 -9.79
N THR A 84 11.42 25.50 -10.43
CA THR A 84 10.24 26.18 -9.89
C THR A 84 9.08 25.18 -9.74
N LYS A 85 8.86 24.30 -10.74
CA LYS A 85 7.82 23.27 -10.66
C LYS A 85 8.09 22.24 -9.56
N LEU A 86 9.36 21.89 -9.30
CA LEU A 86 9.71 20.85 -8.32
C LEU A 86 9.81 21.38 -6.88
N TYR A 87 10.47 22.52 -6.67
CA TYR A 87 10.88 22.98 -5.34
C TYR A 87 10.09 24.19 -4.82
N ALA A 88 9.50 25.03 -5.67
CA ALA A 88 8.75 26.19 -5.19
C ALA A 88 7.45 25.85 -4.45
N PRO A 89 6.62 24.87 -4.90
CA PRO A 89 5.39 24.57 -4.19
C PRO A 89 5.67 23.86 -2.86
N GLY A 90 5.14 24.40 -1.76
CA GLY A 90 5.29 23.83 -0.42
C GLY A 90 4.79 22.38 -0.31
N ASN A 91 3.82 22.00 -1.12
CA ASN A 91 3.25 20.64 -1.15
C ASN A 91 4.28 19.58 -1.59
N LYS A 92 5.31 19.95 -2.36
CA LYS A 92 6.37 19.03 -2.79
C LYS A 92 7.59 19.03 -1.86
N GLN A 93 7.62 19.95 -0.90
CA GLN A 93 8.69 20.03 0.07
C GLN A 93 8.44 19.07 1.22
N VAL A 94 9.52 18.48 1.75
CA VAL A 94 9.45 17.67 2.97
C VAL A 94 9.19 18.61 4.14
N GLN A 95 8.04 18.44 4.79
CA GLN A 95 7.67 19.25 5.94
C GLN A 95 8.41 18.74 7.20
N PRO A 96 8.88 19.65 8.07
CA PRO A 96 9.49 19.26 9.34
C PRO A 96 8.48 18.55 10.24
N LEU A 97 8.92 17.48 10.89
CA LEU A 97 8.09 16.71 11.83
C LEU A 97 8.09 17.38 13.21
N HIS A 98 7.07 18.17 13.50
CA HIS A 98 6.91 18.86 14.79
C HIS A 98 6.35 17.96 15.90
N ASN A 99 5.82 16.79 15.54
CA ASN A 99 5.09 15.90 16.43
C ASN A 99 6.00 14.83 17.05
N ILE A 100 7.24 15.18 17.36
CA ILE A 100 8.23 14.28 17.93
C ILE A 100 8.34 14.55 19.43
N VAL A 101 8.15 13.51 20.25
CA VAL A 101 8.06 13.59 21.72
C VAL A 101 8.91 12.53 22.41
N ARG A 102 9.17 12.73 23.70
CA ARG A 102 9.85 11.77 24.57
C ARG A 102 8.96 10.54 24.81
N CYS A 103 9.53 9.34 24.75
CA CYS A 103 8.86 8.13 25.23
C CYS A 103 8.76 8.15 26.76
N SER A 104 7.59 7.81 27.31
CA SER A 104 7.36 7.73 28.76
C SER A 104 8.11 6.56 29.43
N ALA A 105 8.34 5.46 28.71
CA ALA A 105 9.01 4.28 29.24
C ALA A 105 10.55 4.38 29.13
N CYS A 106 11.09 4.40 27.91
CA CYS A 106 12.55 4.36 27.70
C CYS A 106 13.22 5.73 27.56
N GLY A 107 12.45 6.81 27.42
CA GLY A 107 13.01 8.16 27.20
C GLY A 107 13.58 8.43 25.80
N ARG A 108 13.56 7.46 24.89
CA ARG A 108 13.94 7.65 23.48
C ARG A 108 12.89 8.44 22.71
N VAL A 109 13.28 8.90 21.53
CA VAL A 109 12.41 9.67 20.62
C VAL A 109 11.28 8.80 20.06
N LYS A 110 10.05 9.33 20.03
CA LYS A 110 8.89 8.72 19.35
C LYS A 110 7.99 9.78 18.70
N ARG A 111 7.06 9.36 17.84
CA ARG A 111 6.01 10.23 17.31
C ARG A 111 4.86 10.40 18.31
N SER A 112 4.23 11.57 18.35
CA SER A 112 3.05 11.82 19.19
C SER A 112 1.90 10.90 18.78
N HIS A 113 1.08 10.47 19.75
CA HIS A 113 -0.02 9.52 19.56
C HIS A 113 0.36 8.10 19.10
N PHE A 114 1.64 7.80 18.87
CA PHE A 114 2.10 6.44 18.56
C PHE A 114 2.83 5.80 19.75
N MET A 115 2.77 4.47 19.80
CA MET A 115 3.61 3.68 20.70
C MET A 115 5.08 3.77 20.28
N CYS A 116 6.01 3.67 21.24
CA CYS A 116 7.43 3.65 20.90
C CYS A 116 7.77 2.30 20.25
N MET A 117 8.32 2.36 19.04
CA MET A 117 8.66 1.17 18.27
C MET A 117 9.77 0.32 18.90
N TYR A 118 10.61 0.93 19.74
CA TYR A 118 11.64 0.24 20.52
C TYR A 118 11.01 -0.57 21.65
N CYS A 119 10.27 0.07 22.56
CA CYS A 119 9.58 -0.63 23.65
C CYS A 119 8.60 -1.69 23.14
N PHE A 120 7.91 -1.43 22.03
CA PHE A 120 7.03 -2.42 21.43
C PHE A 120 7.80 -3.66 20.93
N ALA A 121 9.00 -3.47 20.37
CA ALA A 121 9.84 -4.58 19.95
C ALA A 121 10.30 -5.43 21.15
N GLU A 122 10.71 -4.79 22.25
CA GLU A 122 11.11 -5.47 23.49
C GLU A 122 9.96 -6.28 24.10
N ILE A 123 8.76 -5.70 24.18
CA ILE A 123 7.55 -6.39 24.65
C ILE A 123 7.24 -7.57 23.74
N ARG A 124 7.32 -7.38 22.42
CA ARG A 124 7.09 -8.46 21.45
C ARG A 124 8.09 -9.60 21.62
N THR A 125 9.38 -9.31 21.83
CA THR A 125 10.40 -10.34 22.05
C THR A 125 10.18 -11.07 23.37
N PHE A 126 9.83 -10.35 24.43
CA PHE A 126 9.51 -10.92 25.74
C PHE A 126 8.31 -11.87 25.67
N LEU A 127 7.20 -11.42 25.07
CA LEU A 127 5.99 -12.24 24.91
C LEU A 127 6.24 -13.46 24.03
N LYS A 128 7.05 -13.34 22.97
CA LYS A 128 7.46 -14.51 22.17
C LYS A 128 8.26 -15.52 23.01
N GLY A 129 9.15 -15.04 23.87
CA GLY A 129 9.90 -15.90 24.80
C GLY A 129 8.99 -16.65 25.77
N LEU A 130 8.00 -15.97 26.36
CA LEU A 130 7.01 -16.61 27.23
C LEU A 130 6.17 -17.66 26.49
N LYS A 131 5.73 -17.35 25.27
CA LYS A 131 4.97 -18.30 24.44
C LYS A 131 5.74 -19.57 24.14
N ARG A 132 7.06 -19.46 23.89
CA ARG A 132 7.93 -20.65 23.74
C ARG A 132 8.02 -21.47 25.02
N LYS A 133 8.25 -20.82 26.18
CA LYS A 133 8.31 -21.51 27.48
C LYS A 133 7.00 -22.22 27.83
N ASN A 134 5.88 -21.62 27.47
CA ASN A 134 4.55 -22.20 27.70
C ASN A 134 4.18 -23.28 26.67
N GLY A 135 5.06 -23.62 25.72
CA GLY A 135 4.79 -24.63 24.68
C GLY A 135 3.80 -24.19 23.59
N LEU A 136 3.40 -22.91 23.56
CA LEU A 136 2.46 -22.41 22.55
C LEU A 136 3.14 -22.18 21.19
N ILE A 137 4.46 -22.01 21.20
CA ILE A 137 5.31 -21.92 20.01
C ILE A 137 6.42 -22.94 20.19
N GLU A 138 6.35 -24.01 19.41
CA GLU A 138 7.39 -25.03 19.35
C GLU A 138 8.35 -24.68 18.21
N ASP A 139 9.65 -24.68 18.50
CA ASP A 139 10.66 -24.56 17.46
C ASP A 139 10.80 -25.93 16.79
N PRO A 140 10.93 -26.01 15.45
CA PRO A 140 11.03 -27.28 14.76
C PRO A 140 12.31 -27.99 15.20
N VAL A 141 12.16 -29.10 15.92
CA VAL A 141 13.27 -29.94 16.34
C VAL A 141 13.72 -30.77 15.14
N ASN A 142 15.02 -30.75 14.85
CA ASN A 142 15.58 -31.66 13.87
C ASN A 142 15.50 -33.08 14.46
N PRO A 143 14.88 -34.08 13.80
CA PRO A 143 14.76 -35.44 14.35
C PRO A 143 16.11 -36.14 14.60
N GLN A 144 17.21 -35.59 14.07
CA GLN A 144 18.54 -36.17 14.13
C GLN A 144 19.49 -35.37 15.04
N THR A 145 18.99 -34.82 16.15
CA THR A 145 19.82 -34.05 17.10
C THR A 145 20.81 -34.89 17.90
N ASP A 146 20.57 -36.20 17.99
CA ASP A 146 21.24 -37.09 18.94
C ASP A 146 22.39 -37.92 18.31
N LEU A 147 22.83 -37.55 17.11
CA LEU A 147 23.92 -38.21 16.41
C LEU A 147 25.29 -37.86 17.04
N ASP A 148 26.22 -38.81 17.01
CA ASP A 148 27.61 -38.52 17.37
C ASP A 148 28.21 -37.54 16.34
N PRO A 149 29.02 -36.55 16.75
CA PRO A 149 29.67 -35.61 15.83
C PRO A 149 30.50 -36.28 14.72
N THR A 150 31.00 -37.50 14.94
CA THR A 150 31.70 -38.29 13.91
C THR A 150 30.71 -38.75 12.84
N ASP A 151 29.58 -39.31 13.27
CA ASP A 151 28.52 -39.79 12.38
C ASP A 151 27.86 -38.64 11.63
N ASP A 152 27.63 -37.49 12.28
CA ASP A 152 27.12 -36.27 11.65
C ASP A 152 27.98 -35.80 10.49
N ARG A 153 29.32 -35.84 10.66
CA ARG A 153 30.26 -35.44 9.62
C ARG A 153 30.31 -36.44 8.47
N ILE A 154 30.20 -37.74 8.77
CA ILE A 154 30.16 -38.82 7.78
C ILE A 154 28.86 -38.74 6.97
N LEU A 155 27.72 -38.57 7.65
CA LEU A 155 26.38 -38.60 7.06
C LEU A 155 26.04 -37.29 6.33
N TYR A 156 26.46 -36.14 6.87
CA TYR A 156 26.17 -34.81 6.34
C TYR A 156 27.45 -33.99 6.06
N PRO A 157 28.24 -34.38 5.05
CA PRO A 157 29.43 -33.61 4.68
C PRO A 157 29.06 -32.20 4.19
N GLY A 158 29.90 -31.23 4.52
CA GLY A 158 29.71 -29.84 4.09
C GLY A 158 29.81 -29.70 2.57
N LYS A 159 28.95 -28.85 1.99
CA LYS A 159 28.97 -28.52 0.55
C LYS A 159 29.60 -27.16 0.30
N VAL A 160 30.31 -27.04 -0.82
CA VAL A 160 30.73 -25.72 -1.34
C VAL A 160 29.49 -24.97 -1.81
N ILE A 161 29.32 -23.75 -1.29
CA ILE A 161 28.13 -22.94 -1.54
C ILE A 161 28.48 -21.93 -2.65
N ASN A 162 27.56 -21.72 -3.59
CA ASN A 162 27.73 -20.74 -4.64
C ASN A 162 27.83 -19.31 -4.05
N ALA A 163 28.51 -18.38 -4.73
CA ALA A 163 28.65 -17.00 -4.29
C ALA A 163 27.29 -16.31 -4.07
N HIS A 164 26.31 -16.59 -4.95
CA HIS A 164 24.94 -16.08 -4.80
C HIS A 164 24.29 -16.57 -3.49
N ASP A 165 24.39 -17.86 -3.20
CA ASP A 165 23.81 -18.44 -1.98
C ASP A 165 24.51 -17.92 -0.72
N LEU A 166 25.82 -17.66 -0.79
CA LEU A 166 26.55 -16.98 0.28
C LEU A 166 26.01 -15.57 0.52
N GLN A 167 25.73 -14.80 -0.53
CA GLN A 167 25.11 -13.48 -0.41
C GLN A 167 23.69 -13.56 0.18
N LEU A 168 22.89 -14.52 -0.27
CA LEU A 168 21.54 -14.73 0.24
C LEU A 168 21.55 -15.10 1.73
N LYS A 169 22.53 -15.91 2.17
CA LYS A 169 22.74 -16.27 3.58
C LYS A 169 23.11 -15.09 4.47
N LYS A 170 23.86 -14.10 3.96
CA LYS A 170 24.21 -12.89 4.73
C LYS A 170 22.98 -12.08 5.13
N LYS A 171 21.91 -12.11 4.31
CA LYS A 171 20.65 -11.39 4.55
C LYS A 171 20.82 -9.88 4.73
N ASP A 172 21.89 -9.31 4.15
CA ASP A 172 22.21 -7.87 4.25
C ASP A 172 21.14 -6.98 3.57
N TYR A 173 20.40 -7.55 2.60
CA TYR A 173 19.31 -6.88 1.90
C TYR A 173 18.05 -6.66 2.75
N ILE A 174 17.96 -7.30 3.93
CA ILE A 174 16.79 -7.16 4.81
C ILE A 174 17.01 -5.96 5.73
N PRO A 175 16.21 -4.88 5.61
CA PRO A 175 16.37 -3.70 6.45
C PRO A 175 16.05 -4.03 7.91
N LYS A 176 17.01 -3.77 8.79
CA LYS A 176 16.82 -3.85 10.25
C LYS A 176 16.38 -2.48 10.76
N ARG A 177 15.47 -2.48 11.73
CA ARG A 177 15.02 -1.24 12.38
C ARG A 177 16.16 -0.68 13.23
N GLU A 178 16.54 0.56 12.98
CA GLU A 178 17.53 1.29 13.78
C GLU A 178 16.97 1.64 15.16
N GLU A 179 17.87 1.74 16.14
CA GLU A 179 17.50 2.21 17.47
C GLU A 179 17.26 3.73 17.47
N PRO A 180 16.15 4.21 18.07
CA PRO A 180 15.92 5.65 18.15
C PRO A 180 16.90 6.30 19.13
N LEU A 181 17.31 7.53 18.81
CA LEU A 181 18.15 8.35 19.67
C LEU A 181 17.46 8.67 21.00
N MET A 182 18.26 9.02 22.00
CA MET A 182 17.75 9.56 23.26
C MET A 182 17.12 10.94 23.04
N PHE A 183 16.03 11.22 23.72
CA PHE A 183 15.33 12.50 23.57
C PHE A 183 16.14 13.63 24.24
N SER A 184 16.50 14.65 23.47
CA SER A 184 17.01 15.92 23.99
C SER A 184 16.13 17.06 23.50
N ARG A 185 15.77 17.97 24.42
CA ARG A 185 14.91 19.13 24.10
C ARG A 185 15.62 20.13 23.19
N GLU A 186 16.94 20.23 23.31
CA GLU A 186 17.78 21.12 22.51
C GLU A 186 17.65 20.88 21.01
N ASN A 187 17.48 19.62 20.60
CA ASN A 187 17.39 19.23 19.19
C ASN A 187 16.03 19.57 18.55
N LEU A 188 15.01 19.91 19.33
CA LEU A 188 13.71 20.34 18.82
C LEU A 188 13.64 21.85 18.55
N LEU A 189 14.51 22.63 19.18
CA LEU A 189 14.50 24.07 19.04
C LEU A 189 15.18 24.45 17.72
N HIS A 190 14.44 25.10 16.83
CA HIS A 190 15.05 25.73 15.67
C HIS A 190 15.95 26.88 16.16
N LYS A 191 17.27 26.66 16.16
CA LYS A 191 18.24 27.72 16.48
C LYS A 191 18.13 28.81 15.42
N LYS A 192 17.56 29.96 15.76
CA LYS A 192 17.66 31.15 14.92
C LYS A 192 19.14 31.47 14.75
N LYS A 193 19.66 31.42 13.53
CA LYS A 193 21.00 31.95 13.25
C LYS A 193 20.97 33.44 13.57
N LYS A 194 21.81 33.86 14.52
CA LYS A 194 22.11 35.27 14.74
C LYS A 194 23.00 35.68 13.56
N TRP A 195 22.47 36.57 12.72
CA TRP A 195 23.23 37.21 11.66
C TRP A 195 23.98 38.40 12.23
#